data_AF-A0AA92VZG4-F1
#
_entry.id   AF-A0AA92VZG4-F1
#
_cell.length_a   1.000
_cell.length_b   1.000
_cell.length_c   1.000
_cell.angle_alpha   90.00
_cell.angle_beta   90.00
_cell.angle_gamma   90.00
#
_symmetry.space_group_name_H-M   'P 1'
#
loop_
_entity.id
_entity.type
_entity.pdbx_description
1 polymer ?
#
loop_
_entity_poly.entity_id
_entity_poly.type
_entity_poly.pdbx_seq_one_letter_code
_entity_poly.pdbx_strand_id
1 'polypeptide(L)'
;MSNFIFTSHFQKRFENGNLTAVSEKDYSFQNIPIGYGDKTLANTVIDFCIDRVVSFEIVNQDKQRDKEPYVFKDRSKCIQIIYHLSEDEKSIVSIEMIRLDLGFHICFYEDKSSEAIPSDLLKEEIATVDEFRNAYPERLLSNDELEEEIERCVDRIETAQDYLSDEDDYNVCAVLRSKLANYRQTLSVLREEKIRRTK
;
A
#
# COMPACT_ATOMS: atom_id res chain seq x y z
N MET A 1 12.46 19.10 7.20
CA MET A 1 11.02 18.88 6.92
C MET A 1 10.31 18.92 8.26
N SER A 2 9.29 19.76 8.40
CA SER A 2 8.44 19.76 9.59
C SER A 2 7.59 18.50 9.57
N ASN A 3 7.66 17.69 10.64
CA ASN A 3 6.82 16.50 10.79
C ASN A 3 5.40 16.96 11.08
N PHE A 4 4.58 17.15 10.04
CA PHE A 4 3.16 17.37 10.24
C PHE A 4 2.55 16.09 10.80
N ILE A 5 1.76 16.25 11.87
CA ILE A 5 1.03 15.17 12.53
C ILE A 5 -0.44 15.43 12.26
N PHE A 6 -1.13 14.43 11.71
CA PHE A 6 -2.59 14.43 11.60
C PHE A 6 -3.12 13.38 12.57
N THR A 7 -4.14 13.74 13.34
CA THR A 7 -4.81 12.79 14.22
C THR A 7 -6.25 12.65 13.75
N SER A 8 -6.65 11.42 13.45
CA SER A 8 -8.02 11.10 13.09
C SER A 8 -8.76 10.59 14.30
N HIS A 9 -9.95 11.12 14.54
CA HIS A 9 -10.84 10.69 15.61
C HIS A 9 -12.03 9.86 15.10
N PHE A 10 -12.16 9.73 13.78
CA PHE A 10 -13.27 9.02 13.15
C PHE A 10 -12.88 8.44 11.79
N GLN A 11 -13.27 7.18 11.53
CA GLN A 11 -12.93 6.48 10.30
C GLN A 11 -14.12 5.76 9.69
N LYS A 12 -14.19 5.78 8.36
CA LYS A 12 -15.17 5.00 7.57
C LYS A 12 -14.43 4.07 6.62
N ARG A 13 -14.75 2.77 6.65
CA ARG A 13 -14.25 1.76 5.72
C ARG A 13 -15.31 1.43 4.70
N PHE A 14 -14.89 1.39 3.44
CA PHE A 14 -15.74 1.07 2.31
C PHE A 14 -15.16 -0.08 1.52
N GLU A 15 -16.03 -0.99 1.10
CA GLU A 15 -15.69 -2.12 0.23
C GLU A 15 -16.64 -2.09 -0.97
N ASN A 16 -16.11 -2.10 -2.18
CA ASN A 16 -16.88 -1.98 -3.42
C ASN A 16 -17.87 -0.79 -3.41
N GLY A 17 -17.47 0.32 -2.79
CA GLY A 17 -18.29 1.54 -2.67
C GLY A 17 -19.34 1.53 -1.56
N ASN A 18 -19.51 0.43 -0.82
CA ASN A 18 -20.45 0.33 0.27
C ASN A 18 -19.75 0.56 1.62
N LEU A 19 -20.36 1.31 2.52
CA LEU A 19 -19.89 1.48 3.89
C LEU A 19 -20.02 0.14 4.63
N THR A 20 -18.90 -0.40 5.13
CA THR A 20 -18.87 -1.71 5.80
C THR A 20 -18.45 -1.63 7.27
N ALA A 21 -17.71 -0.59 7.65
CA ALA A 21 -17.34 -0.38 9.04
C ALA A 21 -17.09 1.10 9.36
N VAL A 22 -17.27 1.43 10.62
CA VAL A 22 -17.00 2.74 11.21
C VAL A 22 -16.22 2.54 12.49
N SER A 23 -15.23 3.40 12.74
CA SER A 23 -14.46 3.37 13.99
C SER A 23 -14.30 4.78 14.54
N GLU A 24 -14.24 4.88 15.86
CA GLU A 24 -13.96 6.10 16.62
C GLU A 24 -12.61 6.01 17.36
N LYS A 25 -11.77 5.04 16.98
CA LYS A 25 -10.42 4.89 17.54
C LYS A 25 -9.55 6.02 17.00
N ASP A 26 -8.69 6.55 17.86
CA ASP A 26 -7.73 7.56 17.42
C ASP A 26 -6.62 6.92 16.58
N TYR A 27 -6.37 7.48 15.39
CA TYR A 27 -5.21 7.14 14.56
C TYR A 27 -4.33 8.35 14.38
N SER A 28 -3.03 8.18 14.59
CA SER A 28 -2.01 9.21 14.41
C SER A 28 -1.19 8.96 13.16
N PHE A 29 -1.09 9.98 12.33
CA PHE A 29 -0.34 9.96 11.08
C PHE A 29 0.86 10.90 11.19
N GLN A 30 2.03 10.43 10.75
CA GLN A 30 3.28 11.18 10.86
C GLN A 30 4.04 11.20 9.52
N ASN A 31 5.01 12.12 9.43
CA ASN A 31 5.83 12.35 8.24
C ASN A 31 5.00 12.70 7.01
N ILE A 32 3.90 13.44 7.20
CA ILE A 32 3.05 13.83 6.08
C ILE A 32 3.77 14.92 5.27
N PRO A 33 4.01 14.71 3.96
CA PRO A 33 4.67 15.70 3.12
C PRO A 33 3.73 16.86 2.82
N ILE A 34 3.77 17.91 3.64
CA ILE A 34 3.11 19.18 3.33
C ILE A 34 4.19 20.15 2.84
N GLY A 35 4.20 20.41 1.55
CA GLY A 35 5.08 21.38 0.91
C GLY A 35 4.25 22.38 0.13
N TYR A 36 3.60 23.33 0.80
CA TYR A 36 3.02 24.48 0.09
C TYR A 36 4.16 25.22 -0.63
N GLY A 37 4.22 25.09 -1.96
CA GLY A 37 5.22 25.75 -2.80
C GLY A 37 6.62 25.12 -2.82
N ASP A 38 6.86 23.99 -2.15
CA ASP A 38 8.18 23.37 -2.14
C ASP A 38 8.37 22.42 -3.34
N LYS A 39 9.28 22.77 -4.24
CA LYS A 39 9.50 22.09 -5.53
C LYS A 39 10.15 20.70 -5.38
N THR A 40 10.43 20.26 -4.15
CA THR A 40 11.29 19.13 -3.77
C THR A 40 10.53 17.84 -3.42
N LEU A 41 9.20 17.81 -3.42
CA LEU A 41 8.42 16.60 -3.06
C LEU A 41 8.22 15.59 -4.20
N ALA A 42 8.53 15.96 -5.44
CA ALA A 42 8.45 15.03 -6.57
C ALA A 42 9.55 13.97 -6.46
N ASN A 43 9.18 12.69 -6.56
CA ASN A 43 10.08 11.54 -6.41
C ASN A 43 10.77 11.40 -5.04
N THR A 44 10.29 12.12 -4.02
CA THR A 44 10.80 11.97 -2.65
C THR A 44 10.11 10.79 -1.99
N VAL A 45 10.93 9.87 -1.48
CA VAL A 45 10.47 8.73 -0.69
C VAL A 45 10.24 9.19 0.74
N ILE A 46 9.06 8.91 1.28
CA ILE A 46 8.66 9.36 2.61
C ILE A 46 8.15 8.17 3.40
N ASP A 47 8.67 8.01 4.62
CA ASP A 47 8.23 6.99 5.57
C ASP A 47 6.93 7.44 6.24
N PHE A 48 5.80 7.21 5.56
CA PHE A 48 4.48 7.53 6.10
C PHE A 48 4.14 6.57 7.23
N CYS A 49 3.82 7.09 8.42
CA CYS A 49 3.57 6.28 9.59
C CYS A 49 2.11 6.37 10.07
N ILE A 50 1.53 5.22 10.42
CA ILE A 50 0.24 5.11 11.12
C ILE A 50 0.51 4.50 12.51
N ASP A 51 0.15 5.23 13.56
CA ASP A 51 0.32 4.87 14.98
C ASP A 51 1.73 4.46 15.39
N ARG A 52 2.75 4.85 14.61
CA ARG A 52 4.16 4.43 14.77
C ARG A 52 4.38 2.92 14.68
N VAL A 53 3.37 2.14 14.26
CA VAL A 53 3.45 0.68 14.13
C VAL A 53 3.63 0.28 12.67
N VAL A 54 3.02 1.04 11.76
CA VAL A 54 3.07 0.78 10.32
C VAL A 54 3.79 1.93 9.63
N SER A 55 4.80 1.60 8.83
CA SER A 55 5.53 2.57 8.00
C SER A 55 5.67 2.04 6.58
N PHE A 56 5.39 2.87 5.57
CA PHE A 56 5.67 2.52 4.18
C PHE A 56 6.14 3.74 3.38
N GLU A 57 6.97 3.45 2.38
CA GLU A 57 7.58 4.43 1.50
C GLU A 57 6.58 4.91 0.44
N ILE A 58 6.11 6.15 0.55
CA ILE A 58 5.23 6.77 -0.46
C ILE A 58 6.00 7.67 -1.42
N VAL A 59 5.54 7.73 -2.67
CA VAL A 59 6.09 8.59 -3.73
C VAL A 59 4.97 9.38 -4.40
N ASN A 60 5.15 10.68 -4.55
CA ASN A 60 4.25 11.52 -5.36
C ASN A 60 4.49 11.23 -6.85
N GLN A 61 3.49 10.67 -7.54
CA GLN A 61 3.62 10.30 -8.96
C GLN A 61 3.37 11.45 -9.93
N ASP A 62 2.70 12.53 -9.49
CA ASP A 62 2.24 13.57 -10.38
C ASP A 62 2.89 14.92 -10.09
N LYS A 63 3.31 15.61 -11.15
CA LYS A 63 3.64 17.05 -11.11
C LYS A 63 2.38 17.92 -10.92
N GLN A 64 1.25 17.36 -10.47
CA GLN A 64 0.05 18.10 -10.11
C GLN A 64 0.27 18.78 -8.75
N ARG A 65 1.20 19.73 -8.74
CA ARG A 65 1.66 20.44 -7.54
C ARG A 65 0.63 21.41 -6.97
N ASP A 66 -0.34 21.78 -7.80
CA ASP A 66 -1.27 22.88 -7.56
C ASP A 66 -2.74 22.46 -7.74
N LYS A 67 -3.02 21.15 -7.83
CA LYS A 67 -4.39 20.64 -7.91
C LYS A 67 -4.63 19.62 -6.82
N GLU A 68 -5.57 19.95 -5.96
CA GLU A 68 -6.12 18.99 -5.03
C GLU A 68 -6.93 17.91 -5.79
N PRO A 69 -6.96 16.68 -5.27
CA PRO A 69 -6.30 16.22 -4.05
C PRO A 69 -4.84 15.76 -4.26
N TYR A 70 -4.03 15.76 -3.20
CA TYR A 70 -2.65 15.26 -3.26
C TYR A 70 -2.63 13.73 -3.19
N VAL A 71 -2.10 13.07 -4.22
CA VAL A 71 -2.11 11.60 -4.35
C VAL A 71 -0.69 11.03 -4.27
N PHE A 72 -0.51 10.06 -3.39
CA PHE A 72 0.74 9.33 -3.20
C PHE A 72 0.51 7.83 -3.34
N LYS A 73 1.51 7.10 -3.85
CA LYS A 73 1.48 5.64 -3.93
C LYS A 73 2.72 5.05 -3.30
N ASP A 74 2.56 3.87 -2.69
CA ASP A 74 3.69 3.12 -2.17
C ASP A 74 4.47 2.41 -3.30
N ARG A 75 5.64 1.84 -2.97
CA ARG A 75 6.47 1.11 -3.94
C ARG A 75 5.77 -0.10 -4.56
N SER A 76 4.92 -0.78 -3.79
CA SER A 76 4.16 -1.94 -4.27
C SER A 76 3.04 -1.54 -5.24
N LYS A 77 2.69 -0.24 -5.28
CA LYS A 77 1.54 0.34 -5.99
C LYS A 77 0.19 -0.18 -5.50
N CYS A 78 0.15 -0.92 -4.40
CA CYS A 78 -1.08 -1.47 -3.82
C CYS A 78 -1.76 -0.47 -2.89
N ILE A 79 -0.98 0.45 -2.31
CA ILE A 79 -1.45 1.43 -1.35
C ILE A 79 -1.41 2.80 -2.01
N GLN A 80 -2.56 3.47 -2.01
CA GLN A 80 -2.68 4.86 -2.43
C GLN A 80 -3.17 5.70 -1.25
N ILE A 81 -2.51 6.82 -1.01
CA ILE A 81 -2.85 7.78 0.03
C ILE A 81 -3.27 9.09 -0.62
N ILE A 82 -4.40 9.64 -0.18
CA ILE A 82 -4.95 10.88 -0.70
C ILE A 82 -5.15 11.85 0.48
N TYR A 83 -4.66 13.08 0.34
CA TYR A 83 -4.91 14.14 1.33
C TYR A 83 -5.91 15.14 0.80
N HIS A 84 -6.86 15.51 1.65
CA HIS A 84 -7.80 16.60 1.42
C HIS A 84 -7.49 17.73 2.39
N LEU A 85 -7.39 18.94 1.85
CA LEU A 85 -7.08 20.14 2.62
C LEU A 85 -8.33 21.00 2.78
N SER A 86 -8.41 21.73 3.89
CA SER A 86 -9.35 22.84 4.04
C SER A 86 -8.94 23.97 3.09
N GLU A 87 -9.88 24.45 2.27
CA GLU A 87 -9.67 25.60 1.38
C GLU A 87 -9.24 26.86 2.16
N ASP A 88 -9.72 27.00 3.40
CA ASP A 88 -9.53 28.20 4.22
C ASP A 88 -8.29 28.10 5.14
N GLU A 89 -8.12 26.96 5.80
CA GLU A 89 -7.15 26.83 6.91
C GLU A 89 -5.82 26.19 6.49
N LYS A 90 -5.73 25.65 5.27
CA LYS A 90 -4.56 24.92 4.77
C LYS A 90 -4.15 23.77 5.71
N SER A 91 -5.12 23.21 6.43
CA SER A 91 -5.02 22.05 7.30
C SER A 91 -5.54 20.80 6.58
N ILE A 92 -5.05 19.62 6.95
CA ILE A 92 -5.59 18.35 6.44
C ILE A 92 -6.89 18.06 7.16
N VAL A 93 -8.00 18.00 6.42
CA VAL A 93 -9.32 17.65 6.98
C VAL A 93 -9.56 16.16 6.96
N SER A 94 -9.00 15.47 5.97
CA SER A 94 -9.07 14.01 5.88
C SER A 94 -7.89 13.40 5.12
N ILE A 95 -7.61 12.15 5.46
CA ILE A 95 -6.70 11.27 4.74
C ILE A 95 -7.51 10.08 4.25
N GLU A 96 -7.38 9.74 2.97
CA GLU A 96 -7.90 8.49 2.44
C GLU A 96 -6.76 7.51 2.20
N MET A 97 -6.98 6.25 2.60
CA MET A 97 -6.11 5.13 2.27
C MET A 97 -6.87 4.13 1.42
N ILE A 98 -6.41 3.93 0.20
CA ILE A 98 -6.99 2.98 -0.76
C ILE A 98 -6.07 1.76 -0.85
N ARG A 99 -6.64 0.57 -0.64
CA ARG A 99 -6.00 -0.72 -0.75
C ARG A 99 -6.48 -1.45 -1.98
N LEU A 100 -5.78 -1.20 -3.08
CA LEU A 100 -6.12 -1.70 -4.41
C LEU A 100 -6.08 -3.24 -4.47
N ASP A 101 -5.16 -3.85 -3.73
CA ASP A 101 -4.97 -5.30 -3.65
C ASP A 101 -6.01 -6.01 -2.76
N LEU A 102 -6.59 -5.30 -1.80
CA LEU A 102 -7.64 -5.83 -0.90
C LEU A 102 -9.05 -5.36 -1.26
N GLY A 103 -9.19 -4.39 -2.17
CA GLY A 103 -10.48 -3.90 -2.65
C GLY A 103 -11.25 -3.02 -1.66
N PHE A 104 -10.55 -2.35 -0.74
CA PHE A 104 -11.17 -1.43 0.22
C PHE A 104 -10.53 -0.06 0.21
N HIS A 105 -11.25 0.93 0.73
CA HIS A 105 -10.66 2.22 1.12
C HIS A 105 -11.16 2.67 2.49
N ILE A 106 -10.34 3.45 3.17
CA ILE A 106 -10.62 3.97 4.51
C ILE A 106 -10.44 5.48 4.48
N CYS A 107 -11.47 6.19 4.89
CA CYS A 107 -11.43 7.64 5.09
C CYS A 107 -11.19 7.92 6.57
N PHE A 108 -10.15 8.68 6.87
CA PHE A 108 -9.77 9.13 8.20
C PHE A 108 -10.08 10.62 8.32
N TYR A 109 -10.94 10.98 9.26
CA TYR A 109 -11.37 12.36 9.50
C TYR A 109 -10.74 12.90 10.78
N GLU A 110 -10.33 14.17 10.76
CA GLU A 110 -9.86 14.86 11.96
C GLU A 110 -10.96 14.90 13.01
N ASP A 111 -12.13 15.40 12.64
CA ASP A 111 -13.26 15.57 13.55
C ASP A 111 -14.04 14.27 13.82
N LYS A 112 -14.64 14.22 15.01
CA LYS A 112 -15.62 13.18 15.35
C LYS A 112 -16.92 13.39 14.57
N SER A 113 -17.55 12.29 14.17
CA SER A 113 -18.85 12.32 13.52
C SER A 113 -19.92 12.94 14.44
N SER A 114 -20.80 13.75 13.86
CA SER A 114 -22.06 14.16 14.49
C SER A 114 -23.24 13.25 14.10
N GLU A 115 -23.01 12.28 13.21
CA GLU A 115 -24.03 11.36 12.68
C GLU A 115 -24.27 10.18 13.64
N ALA A 116 -25.51 9.71 13.73
CA ALA A 116 -25.83 8.48 14.45
C ALA A 116 -25.32 7.26 13.67
N ILE A 117 -24.35 6.54 14.25
CA ILE A 117 -23.71 5.37 13.63
C ILE A 117 -24.49 4.10 13.98
N PRO A 118 -24.92 3.29 12.99
CA PRO A 118 -25.50 1.98 13.25
C PRO A 118 -24.52 1.08 14.03
N SER A 119 -24.99 0.46 15.11
CA SER A 119 -24.13 -0.33 16.02
C SER A 119 -23.50 -1.56 15.37
N ASP A 120 -24.10 -2.08 14.30
CA ASP A 120 -23.58 -3.18 13.48
C ASP A 120 -22.36 -2.79 12.65
N LEU A 121 -22.25 -1.51 12.27
CA LEU A 121 -21.11 -0.96 11.54
C LEU A 121 -19.96 -0.54 12.47
N LEU A 122 -20.24 -0.29 13.75
CA LEU A 122 -19.23 0.18 14.70
C LEU A 122 -18.21 -0.94 15.01
N LYS A 123 -16.93 -0.63 14.83
CA LYS A 123 -15.78 -1.49 15.12
C LYS A 123 -14.77 -0.73 15.98
N GLU A 124 -14.11 -1.46 16.87
CA GLU A 124 -13.00 -0.91 17.66
C GLU A 124 -11.83 -0.50 16.76
N GLU A 125 -11.42 -1.36 15.83
CA GLU A 125 -10.40 -1.07 14.82
C GLU A 125 -10.99 -1.09 13.41
N ILE A 126 -10.54 -0.18 12.55
CA ILE A 126 -11.06 -0.04 11.18
C ILE A 126 -10.36 -1.00 10.21
N ALA A 127 -9.13 -1.38 10.51
CA ALA A 127 -8.36 -2.40 9.83
C ALA A 127 -7.29 -2.98 10.76
N THR A 128 -6.87 -4.19 10.45
CA THR A 128 -5.79 -4.87 11.17
C THR A 128 -4.41 -4.30 10.80
N VAL A 129 -3.40 -4.55 11.64
CA VAL A 129 -2.01 -4.19 11.34
C VAL A 129 -1.52 -4.84 10.05
N ASP A 130 -1.88 -6.10 9.81
CA ASP A 130 -1.49 -6.83 8.60
C ASP A 130 -2.14 -6.25 7.35
N GLU A 131 -3.40 -5.82 7.45
CA GLU A 131 -4.01 -5.02 6.41
C GLU A 131 -3.18 -3.74 6.23
N PHE A 132 -2.98 -2.88 7.23
CA PHE A 132 -2.21 -1.64 7.01
C PHE A 132 -0.80 -1.82 6.42
N ARG A 133 -0.10 -2.90 6.78
CA ARG A 133 1.32 -3.10 6.46
C ARG A 133 1.60 -3.91 5.19
N ASN A 134 0.89 -5.02 5.00
CA ASN A 134 1.29 -6.01 4.00
C ASN A 134 0.62 -5.71 2.66
N ALA A 135 1.42 -5.61 1.60
CA ALA A 135 0.94 -5.43 0.23
C ALA A 135 1.06 -6.75 -0.54
N TYR A 136 0.08 -6.98 -1.42
CA TYR A 136 -0.03 -8.19 -2.24
C TYR A 136 -0.11 -7.83 -3.73
N PRO A 137 1.00 -7.40 -4.37
CA PRO A 137 1.01 -6.94 -5.77
C PRO A 137 0.45 -7.94 -6.77
N GLU A 138 0.62 -9.23 -6.51
CA GLU A 138 0.08 -10.32 -7.32
C GLU A 138 -1.45 -10.27 -7.48
N ARG A 139 -2.16 -9.64 -6.53
CA ARG A 139 -3.61 -9.44 -6.61
C ARG A 139 -4.03 -8.40 -7.64
N LEU A 140 -3.12 -7.50 -8.04
CA LEU A 140 -3.38 -6.48 -9.05
C LEU A 140 -3.26 -7.02 -10.48
N LEU A 141 -2.63 -8.19 -10.67
CA LEU A 141 -2.48 -8.81 -11.99
C LEU A 141 -3.83 -9.28 -12.52
N SER A 142 -4.11 -9.09 -13.80
CA SER A 142 -5.17 -9.83 -14.47
C SER A 142 -4.89 -11.34 -14.46
N ASN A 143 -5.89 -12.16 -14.80
CA ASN A 143 -5.68 -13.62 -14.84
C ASN A 143 -4.63 -14.01 -15.88
N ASP A 144 -4.62 -13.34 -17.03
CA ASP A 144 -3.67 -13.60 -18.11
C ASP A 144 -2.24 -13.17 -17.67
N GLU A 145 -2.09 -11.97 -17.10
CA GLU A 145 -0.80 -11.50 -16.58
C GLU A 145 -0.25 -12.38 -15.44
N LEU A 146 -1.14 -12.91 -14.59
CA LEU A 146 -0.75 -13.84 -13.53
C LEU A 146 -0.20 -15.14 -14.11
N GLU A 147 -0.81 -15.66 -15.17
CA GLU A 147 -0.32 -16.87 -15.85
C GLU A 147 1.03 -16.62 -16.51
N GLU A 148 1.16 -15.51 -17.24
CA GLU A 148 2.40 -15.13 -17.90
C GLU A 148 3.56 -14.97 -16.91
N GLU A 149 3.31 -14.37 -15.73
CA GLU A 149 4.36 -14.21 -14.72
C GLU A 149 4.72 -15.54 -14.04
N ILE A 150 3.76 -16.46 -13.90
CA ILE A 150 4.02 -17.83 -13.43
C ILE A 150 4.94 -18.56 -14.42
N GLU A 151 4.60 -18.55 -15.71
CA GLU A 151 5.41 -19.19 -16.77
C GLU A 151 6.82 -18.59 -16.80
N ARG A 152 6.92 -17.26 -16.80
CA ARG A 152 8.21 -16.55 -16.76
C ARG A 152 9.04 -16.91 -15.53
N CYS A 153 8.42 -17.10 -14.37
CA CYS A 153 9.13 -17.52 -13.16
C CYS A 153 9.63 -18.96 -13.28
N VAL A 154 8.85 -19.87 -13.88
CA VAL A 154 9.28 -21.25 -14.16
C VAL A 154 10.50 -21.26 -15.07
N ASP A 155 10.45 -20.54 -16.20
CA ASP A 155 11.55 -20.46 -17.16
C ASP A 155 12.84 -19.92 -16.51
N ARG A 156 12.72 -18.88 -15.67
CA ARG A 156 13.85 -18.31 -14.91
C ARG A 156 14.45 -19.30 -13.92
N ILE A 157 13.62 -20.12 -13.28
CA ILE A 157 14.06 -21.15 -12.33
C ILE A 157 14.81 -22.25 -13.07
N GLU A 158 14.30 -22.72 -14.21
CA GLU A 158 14.94 -23.74 -15.04
C GLU A 158 16.29 -23.23 -15.57
N THR A 159 16.27 -22.06 -16.21
CA THR A 159 17.48 -21.40 -16.73
C THR A 159 18.54 -21.22 -15.65
N ALA A 160 18.16 -20.72 -14.46
CA ALA A 160 19.12 -20.51 -13.37
C ALA A 160 19.65 -21.82 -12.77
N GLN A 161 18.88 -22.92 -12.83
CA GLN A 161 19.35 -24.24 -12.40
C GLN A 161 20.36 -24.82 -13.39
N ASP A 162 20.10 -24.70 -14.69
CA ASP A 162 21.01 -25.15 -15.74
C ASP A 162 22.34 -24.39 -15.67
N TYR A 163 22.30 -23.06 -15.50
CA TYR A 163 23.54 -22.31 -15.29
C TYR A 163 24.27 -22.71 -14.01
N LEU A 164 23.56 -23.05 -12.93
CA LEU A 164 24.17 -23.46 -11.68
C LEU A 164 24.81 -24.86 -11.76
N SER A 165 24.33 -25.75 -12.64
CA SER A 165 24.95 -27.07 -12.82
C SER A 165 26.29 -27.01 -13.54
N ASP A 166 26.48 -25.99 -14.36
CA ASP A 166 27.63 -25.84 -15.25
C ASP A 166 28.65 -24.80 -14.74
N GLU A 167 28.34 -24.08 -13.65
CA GLU A 167 29.18 -23.02 -13.09
C GLU A 167 30.05 -23.52 -11.93
N ASP A 168 31.35 -23.21 -12.01
CA ASP A 168 32.35 -23.59 -11.02
C ASP A 168 32.78 -22.41 -10.12
N ASP A 169 32.50 -21.16 -10.52
CA ASP A 169 32.80 -20.00 -9.70
C ASP A 169 31.89 -19.93 -8.48
N TYR A 170 32.50 -20.04 -7.30
CA TYR A 170 31.82 -20.04 -6.01
C TYR A 170 30.95 -18.79 -5.79
N ASN A 171 31.44 -17.61 -6.18
CA ASN A 171 30.71 -16.35 -5.98
C ASN A 171 29.50 -16.28 -6.91
N VAL A 172 29.67 -16.71 -8.16
CA VAL A 172 28.56 -16.78 -9.14
C VAL A 172 27.50 -17.77 -8.66
N CYS A 173 27.92 -18.95 -8.20
CA CYS A 173 27.04 -19.96 -7.61
C CYS A 173 26.23 -19.42 -6.42
N ALA A 174 26.86 -18.67 -5.52
CA ALA A 174 26.19 -18.08 -4.36
C ALA A 174 25.09 -17.09 -4.78
N VAL A 175 25.38 -16.23 -5.76
CA VAL A 175 24.41 -15.27 -6.31
C VAL A 175 23.26 -16.00 -7.01
N LEU A 176 23.55 -17.01 -7.82
CA LEU A 176 22.53 -17.81 -8.52
C LEU A 176 21.61 -18.54 -7.55
N ARG A 177 22.16 -19.16 -6.48
CA ARG A 177 21.35 -19.81 -5.44
C ARG A 177 20.41 -18.83 -4.73
N SER A 178 20.89 -17.62 -4.44
CA SER A 178 20.07 -16.56 -3.85
C SER A 178 18.93 -16.13 -4.78
N LYS A 179 19.23 -15.89 -6.06
CA LYS A 179 18.20 -15.58 -7.07
C LYS A 179 17.19 -16.70 -7.24
N LEU A 180 17.66 -17.95 -7.28
CA LEU A 180 16.81 -19.12 -7.41
C LEU A 180 15.85 -19.27 -6.22
N ALA A 181 16.31 -19.00 -5.00
CA ALA A 181 15.46 -18.98 -3.82
C ALA A 181 14.37 -17.91 -3.94
N ASN A 182 14.72 -16.70 -4.39
CA ASN A 182 13.76 -15.62 -4.62
C ASN A 182 12.73 -16.00 -5.70
N TYR A 183 13.16 -16.54 -6.85
CA TYR A 183 12.23 -16.95 -7.91
C TYR A 183 11.27 -18.04 -7.42
N ARG A 184 11.76 -19.02 -6.65
CA ARG A 184 10.91 -20.07 -6.06
C ARG A 184 9.90 -19.50 -5.07
N GLN A 185 10.30 -18.54 -4.24
CA GLN A 185 9.40 -17.85 -3.34
C GLN A 185 8.31 -17.08 -4.11
N THR A 186 8.71 -16.29 -5.11
CA THR A 186 7.76 -15.56 -5.98
C THR A 186 6.79 -16.51 -6.67
N LEU A 187 7.28 -17.63 -7.24
CA LEU A 187 6.44 -18.63 -7.88
C LEU A 187 5.42 -19.24 -6.90
N SER A 188 5.80 -19.47 -5.65
CA SER A 188 4.87 -19.95 -4.62
C SER A 188 3.73 -18.96 -4.40
N VAL A 189 4.06 -17.68 -4.22
CA VAL A 189 3.07 -16.61 -4.00
C VAL A 189 2.11 -16.47 -5.19
N LEU A 190 2.64 -16.46 -6.42
CA LEU A 190 1.79 -16.36 -7.63
C LEU A 190 0.85 -17.56 -7.77
N ARG A 191 1.33 -18.77 -7.46
CA ARG A 191 0.50 -19.99 -7.50
C ARG A 191 -0.57 -19.98 -6.40
N GLU A 192 -0.23 -19.55 -5.20
CA GLU A 192 -1.21 -19.38 -4.11
C GLU A 192 -2.31 -18.38 -4.49
N GLU A 193 -1.94 -17.28 -5.14
CA GLU A 193 -2.90 -16.30 -5.66
C GLU A 193 -3.79 -16.89 -6.75
N LYS A 194 -3.22 -17.65 -7.69
CA LYS A 194 -4.01 -18.36 -8.72
C LYS A 194 -5.03 -19.31 -8.08
N ILE A 195 -4.60 -20.09 -7.08
CA ILE A 195 -5.49 -20.98 -6.32
C ILE A 195 -6.59 -20.19 -5.62
N ARG A 196 -6.26 -19.06 -4.98
CA ARG A 196 -7.22 -18.19 -4.30
C ARG A 196 -8.34 -17.72 -5.22
N ARG A 197 -8.04 -17.36 -6.47
CA ARG A 197 -9.02 -16.89 -7.47
C ARG A 197 -9.98 -17.97 -7.96
N THR A 198 -9.59 -19.24 -7.87
CA THR A 198 -10.39 -20.39 -8.33
C THR A 198 -11.32 -20.98 -7.26
N LYS A 199 -11.24 -20.48 -6.02
CA LYS A 199 -12.13 -20.88 -4.91
C LYS A 199 -13.32 -19.94 -4.81
#